data_AF-A0A0R3LP07-F1
#
_entry.id   AF-A0A0R3LP07-F1
#
_cell.length_a   1.000
_cell.length_b   1.000
_cell.length_c   1.000
_cell.angle_alpha   90.00
_cell.angle_beta   90.00
_cell.angle_gamma   90.00
#
_symmetry.space_group_name_H-M   'P 1'
#
loop_
_entity.id
_entity.type
_entity.pdbx_description
1 polymer ?
#
loop_
_entity_poly.entity_id
_entity_poly.type
_entity_poly.pdbx_seq_one_letter_code
_entity_poly.pdbx_strand_id
1 'polypeptide(L)'
;MTEADRVHSTPPTNAPIDTKRRRFLSVAAGGAVAAAIPTTVSTAAAADPIFAAIYGHRKAQAIHSAAIDELNRLERIHGDQADGGITEKPCHDENEAFGILLGTAATTQQGLIAKLEYLRAIAQGKEAWMLDEREGTALDLIESFTTSISTIWGVQS
;
A
#
# COMPACT_ATOMS: atom_id res chain seq x y z
N MET A 1 3.49 -1.82 78.65
CA MET A 1 4.91 -2.04 78.98
C MET A 1 5.44 -3.00 77.93
N THR A 2 6.30 -2.61 76.99
CA THR A 2 7.44 -1.69 77.10
C THR A 2 7.68 -0.99 75.77
N GLU A 3 7.95 0.32 75.86
CA GLU A 3 8.43 1.22 74.81
C GLU A 3 9.97 1.32 74.90
N ALA A 4 10.65 1.41 73.74
CA ALA A 4 11.96 2.05 73.51
C ALA A 4 12.19 2.02 71.97
N ASP A 5 12.01 3.11 71.22
CA ASP A 5 12.92 4.26 70.99
C ASP A 5 14.27 3.88 70.34
N ARG A 6 14.43 4.07 69.02
CA ARG A 6 15.16 5.21 68.41
C ARG A 6 15.35 5.11 66.89
N VAL A 7 15.28 6.28 66.30
CA VAL A 7 15.41 6.65 64.88
C VAL A 7 16.87 6.78 64.47
N HIS A 8 17.23 6.41 63.21
CA HIS A 8 18.06 7.26 62.33
C HIS A 8 17.98 6.87 60.84
N SER A 9 17.81 7.91 60.02
CA SER A 9 17.52 7.98 58.58
C SER A 9 18.66 7.50 57.65
N THR A 10 18.39 7.12 56.39
CA THR A 10 18.37 7.94 55.15
C THR A 10 18.12 7.02 53.92
N PRO A 11 18.04 7.51 52.67
CA PRO A 11 17.00 8.29 51.98
C PRO A 11 16.36 7.52 50.77
N PRO A 12 15.28 8.03 50.11
CA PRO A 12 14.71 7.39 48.92
C PRO A 12 15.55 7.70 47.67
N THR A 13 15.95 6.67 46.93
CA THR A 13 16.58 6.83 45.61
C THR A 13 15.54 7.26 44.58
N ASN A 14 15.40 8.58 44.42
CA ASN A 14 14.76 9.19 43.25
C ASN A 14 15.65 8.98 42.03
N ALA A 15 15.27 8.08 41.12
CA ALA A 15 15.79 8.10 39.76
C ALA A 15 15.17 9.31 39.01
N PRO A 16 15.96 10.16 38.33
CA PRO A 16 15.42 11.28 37.58
C PRO A 16 14.58 10.77 36.40
N ILE A 17 13.31 11.17 36.36
CA ILE A 17 12.45 11.01 35.20
C ILE A 17 12.98 11.97 34.12
N ASP A 18 13.41 11.45 32.98
CA ASP A 18 13.77 12.22 31.79
C ASP A 18 12.55 12.99 31.28
N THR A 19 12.50 14.28 31.61
CA THR A 19 11.40 15.19 31.26
C THR A 19 11.40 15.64 29.81
N LYS A 20 12.31 15.16 28.94
CA LYS A 20 12.39 15.62 27.54
C LYS A 20 11.47 14.85 26.58
N ARG A 21 10.88 13.72 26.97
CA ARG A 21 10.05 12.88 26.07
C ARG A 21 8.53 13.02 26.24
N ARG A 22 8.04 13.89 27.14
CA ARG A 22 6.60 13.92 27.51
C ARG A 22 5.92 15.28 27.40
N ARG A 23 6.31 16.13 26.45
CA ARG A 23 5.56 17.36 26.16
C ARG A 23 5.59 17.71 24.68
N PHE A 24 4.66 17.16 23.91
CA PHE A 24 4.19 17.82 22.68
C PHE A 24 2.73 17.48 22.35
N LEU A 25 1.86 17.40 23.36
CA LEU A 25 0.43 17.58 23.15
C LEU A 25 -0.12 18.42 24.31
N SER A 26 -0.18 19.72 24.09
CA SER A 26 -0.93 20.66 24.92
C SER A 26 -1.49 21.72 23.97
N VAL A 27 -2.72 21.46 23.51
CA VAL A 27 -3.53 22.43 22.78
C VAL A 27 -3.98 23.47 23.81
N ALA A 28 -3.43 24.68 23.70
CA ALA A 28 -3.90 25.84 24.42
C ALA A 28 -4.61 26.77 23.43
N ALA A 29 -5.94 26.81 23.52
CA ALA A 29 -6.76 27.80 22.87
C ALA A 29 -6.57 29.16 23.58
N GLY A 30 -6.10 30.17 22.85
CA GLY A 30 -5.98 31.54 23.38
C GLY A 30 -5.26 32.50 22.44
N GLY A 31 -6.04 33.30 21.69
CA GLY A 31 -5.75 34.69 21.32
C GLY A 31 -4.48 35.07 20.52
N ALA A 32 -4.73 35.53 19.27
CA ALA A 32 -3.95 36.52 18.50
C ALA A 32 -2.50 36.18 18.08
N VAL A 33 -2.29 35.84 16.80
CA VAL A 33 -1.93 36.75 15.68
C VAL A 33 -2.27 35.99 14.39
N ALA A 34 -3.09 36.55 13.51
CA ALA A 34 -3.30 36.00 12.18
C ALA A 34 -2.03 36.22 11.35
N ALA A 35 -1.03 35.36 11.53
CA ALA A 35 0.05 35.21 10.57
C ALA A 35 -0.58 34.57 9.32
N ALA A 36 -0.80 35.39 8.29
CA ALA A 36 -1.17 34.90 6.98
C ALA A 36 -0.02 34.01 6.47
N ILE A 37 -0.15 32.71 6.68
CA ILE A 37 0.69 31.72 5.99
C ILE A 37 0.35 31.90 4.52
N PRO A 38 1.31 32.25 3.64
CA PRO A 38 1.05 32.21 2.22
C PRO A 38 0.79 30.74 1.89
N THR A 39 -0.48 30.38 1.71
CA THR A 39 -0.88 29.16 1.04
C THR A 39 -0.47 29.35 -0.41
N THR A 40 0.81 29.09 -0.69
CA THR A 40 1.21 28.72 -2.04
C THR A 40 0.39 27.49 -2.35
N VAL A 41 -0.66 27.68 -3.15
CA VAL A 41 -1.40 26.57 -3.75
C VAL A 41 -0.39 25.89 -4.66
N SER A 42 0.33 24.91 -4.12
CA SER A 42 1.05 23.94 -4.92
C SER A 42 -0.02 23.27 -5.74
N THR A 43 -0.09 23.58 -7.03
CA THR A 43 -0.78 22.71 -7.98
C THR A 43 -0.19 21.33 -7.76
N ALA A 44 -0.95 20.45 -7.10
CA ALA A 44 -0.52 19.09 -6.87
C ALA A 44 -0.17 18.52 -8.23
N ALA A 45 1.11 18.19 -8.44
CA ALA A 45 1.53 17.49 -9.64
C ALA A 45 0.59 16.29 -9.79
N ALA A 46 0.04 16.09 -10.99
CA ALA A 46 -0.83 14.96 -11.26
C ALA A 46 -0.12 13.68 -10.79
N ALA A 47 -0.80 12.88 -9.98
CA ALA A 47 -0.23 11.64 -9.47
C ALA A 47 0.12 10.71 -10.63
N ASP A 48 1.25 10.00 -10.53
CA ASP A 48 1.67 9.05 -11.55
C ASP A 48 0.57 8.01 -11.80
N PRO A 49 0.09 7.82 -13.05
CA PRO A 49 -1.03 6.93 -13.36
C PRO A 49 -0.81 5.49 -12.90
N ILE A 50 0.44 5.05 -12.78
CA ILE A 50 0.75 3.68 -12.36
C ILE A 50 0.26 3.37 -10.95
N PHE A 51 0.18 4.36 -10.05
CA PHE A 51 -0.34 4.13 -8.70
C PHE A 51 -1.83 3.76 -8.72
N ALA A 52 -2.60 4.38 -9.62
CA ALA A 52 -4.01 4.05 -9.81
C ALA A 52 -4.17 2.63 -10.39
N ALA A 53 -3.31 2.25 -11.35
CA ALA A 53 -3.33 0.92 -11.96
C ALA A 53 -2.96 -0.18 -10.94
N ILE A 54 -1.92 0.03 -10.12
CA ILE A 54 -1.55 -0.88 -9.03
C ILE A 54 -2.71 -1.04 -8.04
N TYR A 55 -3.35 0.06 -7.64
CA TYR A 55 -4.50 0.01 -6.75
C TYR A 55 -5.68 -0.75 -7.37
N GLY A 56 -5.97 -0.50 -8.65
CA GLY A 56 -7.02 -1.20 -9.41
C GLY A 56 -6.80 -2.70 -9.43
N HIS A 57 -5.59 -3.14 -9.77
CA HIS A 57 -5.24 -4.56 -9.78
C HIS A 57 -5.35 -5.19 -8.39
N ARG A 58 -4.78 -4.56 -7.34
CA ARG A 58 -4.90 -5.07 -5.95
C ARG A 58 -6.36 -5.24 -5.51
N LYS A 59 -7.22 -4.30 -5.89
CA LYS A 59 -8.65 -4.36 -5.56
C LYS A 59 -9.32 -5.53 -6.28
N ALA A 60 -9.06 -5.70 -7.57
CA ALA A 60 -9.62 -6.80 -8.35
C ALA A 60 -9.14 -8.16 -7.84
N GLN A 61 -7.83 -8.29 -7.55
CA GLN A 61 -7.25 -9.47 -6.91
C GLN A 61 -7.96 -9.83 -5.60
N ALA A 62 -8.17 -8.85 -4.72
CA ALA A 62 -8.83 -9.10 -3.44
C ALA A 62 -10.27 -9.62 -3.62
N ILE A 63 -10.98 -9.12 -4.63
CA ILE A 63 -12.34 -9.57 -4.96
C ILE A 63 -12.31 -11.00 -5.52
N HIS A 64 -11.37 -11.30 -6.43
CA HIS A 64 -11.23 -12.64 -6.98
C HIS A 64 -10.83 -13.66 -5.91
N SER A 65 -9.87 -13.31 -5.04
CA SER A 65 -9.47 -14.15 -3.90
C SER A 65 -10.66 -14.44 -2.97
N ALA A 66 -11.48 -13.43 -2.68
CA ALA A 66 -12.68 -13.63 -1.85
C ALA A 66 -13.72 -14.53 -2.53
N ALA A 67 -13.86 -14.45 -3.85
CA ALA A 67 -14.74 -15.35 -4.61
C ALA A 67 -14.23 -16.79 -4.60
N ILE A 68 -12.91 -17.01 -4.70
CA ILE A 68 -12.28 -18.33 -4.58
C ILE A 68 -12.50 -18.89 -3.17
N ASP A 69 -12.31 -18.09 -2.13
CA ASP A 69 -12.55 -18.52 -0.74
C ASP A 69 -14.01 -18.94 -0.52
N GLU A 70 -14.94 -18.22 -1.13
CA GLU A 70 -16.36 -18.55 -1.08
C GLU A 70 -16.68 -19.82 -1.89
N LEU A 71 -16.08 -20.00 -3.06
CA LEU A 71 -16.25 -21.22 -3.86
C LEU A 71 -15.75 -22.44 -3.07
N ASN A 72 -14.54 -22.35 -2.50
CA ASN A 72 -13.98 -23.37 -1.63
C ASN A 72 -14.87 -23.67 -0.41
N ARG A 73 -15.63 -22.68 0.09
CA ARG A 73 -16.61 -22.89 1.16
C ARG A 73 -17.84 -23.64 0.65
N LEU A 74 -18.38 -23.25 -0.50
CA LEU A 74 -19.55 -23.89 -1.11
C LEU A 74 -19.25 -25.33 -1.51
N GLU A 75 -18.11 -25.60 -2.14
CA GLU A 75 -17.67 -26.94 -2.51
C GLU A 75 -17.55 -27.87 -1.29
N ARG A 76 -17.09 -27.36 -0.14
CA ARG A 76 -17.04 -28.15 1.10
C ARG A 76 -18.42 -28.53 1.66
N ILE A 77 -19.46 -27.74 1.36
CA ILE A 77 -20.82 -27.97 1.88
C ILE A 77 -21.66 -28.77 0.89
N HIS A 78 -21.52 -28.44 -0.40
CA HIS A 78 -22.39 -28.89 -1.48
C HIS A 78 -21.71 -29.85 -2.45
N GLY A 79 -20.38 -30.07 -2.32
CA GLY A 79 -19.60 -30.88 -3.25
C GLY A 79 -19.71 -30.34 -4.68
N ASP A 80 -19.87 -31.24 -5.64
CA ASP A 80 -19.98 -30.95 -7.08
C ASP A 80 -21.21 -30.11 -7.46
N GLN A 81 -22.12 -29.82 -6.52
CA GLN A 81 -23.26 -28.92 -6.75
C GLN A 81 -22.94 -27.43 -6.52
N ALA A 82 -21.72 -27.10 -6.06
CA ALA A 82 -21.30 -25.71 -5.94
C ALA A 82 -21.18 -25.07 -7.33
N ASP A 83 -21.74 -23.87 -7.48
CA ASP A 83 -21.64 -23.11 -8.71
C ASP A 83 -20.25 -22.46 -8.83
N GLY A 84 -19.40 -23.04 -9.69
CA GLY A 84 -18.08 -22.48 -10.02
C GLY A 84 -18.15 -21.11 -10.71
N GLY A 85 -19.31 -20.71 -11.23
CA GLY A 85 -19.50 -19.43 -11.92
C GLY A 85 -19.28 -18.20 -11.04
N ILE A 86 -19.26 -18.34 -9.71
CA ILE A 86 -19.05 -17.21 -8.79
C ILE A 86 -17.65 -16.58 -8.90
N THR A 87 -16.65 -17.32 -9.40
CA THR A 87 -15.28 -16.81 -9.61
C THR A 87 -15.08 -16.23 -11.01
N GLU A 88 -15.96 -16.53 -11.97
CA GLU A 88 -15.75 -16.20 -13.39
C GLU A 88 -15.58 -14.70 -13.63
N LYS A 89 -16.57 -13.89 -13.19
CA LYS A 89 -16.51 -12.45 -13.37
C LYS A 89 -15.32 -11.83 -12.59
N PRO A 90 -15.09 -12.14 -11.30
CA PRO A 90 -13.92 -11.66 -10.59
C PRO A 90 -12.58 -12.01 -11.24
N CYS A 91 -12.45 -13.21 -11.81
CA CYS A 91 -11.27 -13.64 -12.56
C CYS A 91 -11.05 -12.76 -13.80
N HIS A 92 -12.10 -12.51 -14.58
CA HIS A 92 -12.02 -11.61 -15.73
C HIS A 92 -11.70 -10.16 -15.34
N ASP A 93 -12.33 -9.64 -14.27
CA ASP A 93 -12.09 -8.28 -13.79
C ASP A 93 -10.62 -8.11 -13.33
N GLU A 94 -10.06 -9.11 -12.64
CA GLU A 94 -8.64 -9.12 -12.28
C GLU A 94 -7.75 -9.17 -13.53
N ASN A 95 -8.08 -10.05 -14.47
CA ASN A 95 -7.32 -10.18 -15.70
C ASN A 95 -7.30 -8.89 -16.54
N GLU A 96 -8.42 -8.17 -16.58
CA GLU A 96 -8.50 -6.84 -17.21
C GLU A 96 -7.65 -5.81 -16.46
N ALA A 97 -7.78 -5.75 -15.13
CA ALA A 97 -7.01 -4.83 -14.31
C ALA A 97 -5.49 -5.10 -14.41
N PHE A 98 -5.09 -6.36 -14.56
CA PHE A 98 -3.70 -6.75 -14.79
C PHE A 98 -3.20 -6.24 -16.14
N GLY A 99 -4.00 -6.39 -17.22
CA GLY A 99 -3.65 -5.82 -18.53
C GLY A 99 -3.46 -4.30 -18.47
N ILE A 100 -4.33 -3.59 -17.74
CA ILE A 100 -4.18 -2.14 -17.51
C ILE A 100 -2.88 -1.83 -16.76
N LEU A 101 -2.54 -2.59 -15.71
CA LEU A 101 -1.27 -2.46 -14.99
C LEU A 101 -0.06 -2.65 -15.90
N LEU A 102 -0.07 -3.66 -16.76
CA LEU A 102 1.02 -3.93 -17.71
C LEU A 102 1.15 -2.78 -18.71
N GLY A 103 0.06 -2.35 -19.33
CA GLY A 103 0.08 -1.28 -20.34
C GLY A 103 0.33 0.14 -19.79
N THR A 104 0.08 0.38 -18.49
CA THR A 104 0.26 1.72 -17.91
C THR A 104 1.75 2.06 -17.79
N ALA A 105 2.20 3.08 -18.53
CA ALA A 105 3.52 3.65 -18.37
C ALA A 105 3.61 4.51 -17.10
N ALA A 106 4.72 4.39 -16.38
CA ALA A 106 5.03 5.30 -15.28
C ALA A 106 5.60 6.60 -15.84
N THR A 107 5.11 7.73 -15.34
CA THR A 107 5.55 9.08 -15.79
C THR A 107 6.64 9.69 -14.90
N THR A 108 6.96 9.03 -13.78
CA THR A 108 7.93 9.47 -12.78
C THR A 108 8.85 8.31 -12.39
N GLN A 109 10.06 8.63 -11.93
CA GLN A 109 10.98 7.63 -11.41
C GLN A 109 10.38 6.80 -10.26
N GLN A 110 9.62 7.45 -9.37
CA GLN A 110 8.97 6.77 -8.24
C GLN A 110 7.87 5.82 -8.72
N GLY A 111 7.09 6.21 -9.72
CA GLY A 111 6.11 5.34 -10.35
C GLY A 111 6.75 4.12 -11.00
N LEU A 112 7.88 4.29 -11.70
CA LEU A 112 8.60 3.19 -12.34
C LEU A 112 9.12 2.19 -11.31
N ILE A 113 9.71 2.68 -10.21
CA ILE A 113 10.16 1.83 -9.09
C ILE A 113 8.96 1.09 -8.48
N ALA A 114 7.84 1.78 -8.24
CA ALA A 114 6.64 1.17 -7.70
C ALA A 114 6.08 0.06 -8.62
N LYS A 115 6.11 0.26 -9.94
CA LYS A 115 5.73 -0.76 -10.93
C LYS A 115 6.62 -2.00 -10.80
N LEU A 116 7.94 -1.80 -10.81
CA LEU A 116 8.91 -2.89 -10.75
C LEU A 116 8.80 -3.70 -9.45
N GLU A 117 8.69 -3.04 -8.31
CA GLU A 117 8.52 -3.72 -7.03
C GLU A 117 7.20 -4.47 -6.96
N TYR A 118 6.13 -3.92 -7.54
CA TYR A 118 4.85 -4.61 -7.58
C TYR A 118 4.87 -5.84 -8.51
N LEU A 119 5.44 -5.71 -9.71
CA LEU A 119 5.61 -6.84 -10.63
C LEU A 119 6.53 -7.92 -10.05
N ARG A 120 7.59 -7.55 -9.34
CA ARG A 120 8.44 -8.49 -8.60
C ARG A 120 7.63 -9.23 -7.54
N ALA A 121 6.78 -8.54 -6.79
CA ALA A 121 5.94 -9.18 -5.78
C ALA A 121 4.96 -10.19 -6.40
N ILE A 122 4.41 -9.89 -7.59
CA ILE A 122 3.58 -10.83 -8.36
C ILE A 122 4.40 -12.05 -8.78
N ALA A 123 5.56 -11.84 -9.39
CA ALA A 123 6.45 -12.91 -9.87
C ALA A 123 6.94 -13.86 -8.76
N GLN A 124 7.03 -13.37 -7.52
CA GLN A 124 7.43 -14.17 -6.35
C GLN A 124 6.22 -14.76 -5.60
N GLY A 125 5.01 -14.34 -5.94
CA GLY A 125 3.77 -14.69 -5.27
C GLY A 125 3.04 -15.85 -5.91
N LYS A 126 1.81 -16.08 -5.43
CA LYS A 126 0.90 -17.08 -6.01
C LYS A 126 0.38 -16.70 -7.40
N GLU A 127 0.50 -15.43 -7.78
CA GLU A 127 0.02 -14.88 -9.06
C GLU A 127 1.09 -14.84 -10.15
N ALA A 128 2.22 -15.55 -9.97
CA ALA A 128 3.30 -15.60 -10.96
C ALA A 128 2.81 -16.07 -12.34
N TRP A 129 1.82 -16.98 -12.37
CA TRP A 129 1.19 -17.48 -13.59
C TRP A 129 0.65 -16.38 -14.50
N MET A 130 0.21 -15.23 -13.94
CA MET A 130 -0.28 -14.11 -14.74
C MET A 130 0.82 -13.48 -15.62
N LEU A 131 2.08 -13.56 -15.18
CA LEU A 131 3.23 -13.09 -15.94
C LEU A 131 3.73 -14.13 -16.95
N ASP A 132 3.66 -15.41 -16.59
CA ASP A 132 4.28 -16.50 -17.36
C ASP A 132 3.38 -17.05 -18.47
N GLU A 133 2.06 -17.06 -18.27
CA GLU A 133 1.13 -17.83 -19.11
C GLU A 133 0.27 -16.96 -20.04
N ARG A 134 0.25 -15.63 -19.84
CA ARG A 134 -0.60 -14.72 -20.61
C ARG A 134 0.07 -14.25 -21.89
N GLU A 135 -0.63 -14.45 -23.01
CA GLU A 135 -0.24 -13.92 -24.32
C GLU A 135 -0.19 -12.39 -24.29
N GLY A 136 0.82 -11.80 -24.93
CA GLY A 136 0.99 -10.34 -25.02
C GLY A 136 1.69 -9.70 -23.83
N THR A 137 1.75 -10.35 -22.66
CA THR A 137 2.35 -9.78 -21.43
C THR A 137 3.75 -9.22 -21.64
N ALA A 138 4.62 -9.95 -22.36
CA ALA A 138 5.99 -9.52 -22.62
C ALA A 138 6.04 -8.24 -23.47
N LEU A 139 5.17 -8.13 -24.48
CA LEU A 139 5.11 -6.96 -25.36
C LEU A 139 4.61 -5.74 -24.58
N ASP A 140 3.51 -5.88 -23.83
CA ASP A 140 2.95 -4.79 -23.01
C ASP A 140 3.96 -4.24 -21.99
N LEU A 141 4.75 -5.14 -21.37
CA LEU A 141 5.83 -4.74 -20.46
C LEU A 141 6.92 -3.98 -21.20
N ILE A 142 7.40 -4.48 -22.34
CA ILE A 142 8.43 -3.81 -23.13
C ILE A 142 7.97 -2.43 -23.58
N GLU A 143 6.75 -2.31 -24.12
CA GLU A 143 6.20 -1.04 -24.59
C GLU A 143 6.00 -0.04 -23.45
N SER A 144 5.40 -0.47 -22.35
CA SER A 144 5.16 0.41 -21.20
C SER A 144 6.46 0.84 -20.51
N PHE A 145 7.47 -0.02 -20.41
CA PHE A 145 8.78 0.36 -19.88
C PHE A 145 9.52 1.29 -20.83
N THR A 146 9.51 1.01 -22.14
CA THR A 146 10.09 1.91 -23.14
C THR A 146 9.47 3.30 -23.04
N THR A 147 8.14 3.37 -22.99
CA THR A 147 7.39 4.62 -22.80
C THR A 147 7.77 5.33 -21.49
N SER A 148 7.91 4.58 -20.38
CA SER A 148 8.29 5.15 -19.08
C SER A 148 9.70 5.75 -19.12
N ILE A 149 10.66 5.02 -19.69
CA ILE A 149 12.06 5.41 -19.84
C ILE A 149 12.17 6.68 -20.70
N SER A 150 11.50 6.69 -21.86
CA SER A 150 11.47 7.86 -22.75
C SER A 150 10.85 9.09 -22.08
N THR A 151 9.76 8.90 -21.33
CA THR A 151 9.07 9.97 -20.60
C THR A 151 9.91 10.55 -19.47
N ILE A 152 10.51 9.70 -18.65
CA ILE A 152 11.24 10.11 -17.43
C ILE A 152 12.58 10.77 -17.78
N TRP A 153 13.28 10.26 -18.78
CA TRP A 153 14.64 10.71 -19.12
C TRP A 153 14.74 11.53 -20.40
N GLY A 154 13.62 11.79 -21.07
CA GLY A 154 13.59 12.59 -22.30
C GLY A 154 14.35 11.94 -23.47
N VAL A 155 14.53 10.62 -23.42
CA VAL A 155 15.16 9.86 -24.51
C VAL A 155 14.10 9.68 -25.59
N GLN A 156 14.23 10.37 -26.71
CA GLN A 156 13.41 10.08 -27.88
C GLN A 156 13.87 8.73 -28.45
N SER A 157 13.02 7.71 -28.30
CA SER A 157 13.11 6.41 -28.96
C SER A 157 12.64 6.49 -30.40
#